data_AF-A0A495UKP1-F1
#
_entry.id   AF-A0A495UKP1-F1
#
_cell.length_a   1.000
_cell.length_b   1.000
_cell.length_c   1.000
_cell.angle_alpha   90.00
_cell.angle_beta   90.00
_cell.angle_gamma   90.00
#
_symmetry.space_group_name_H-M   'P 1'
#
loop_
_entity.id
_entity.type
_entity.pdbx_description
1 polymer ?
#
loop_
_entity_poly.entity_id
_entity_poly.type
_entity_poly.pdbx_seq_one_letter_code
_entity_poly.pdbx_strand_id
1 'polypeptide(L)' 'MHRWVNPETARYYQADLVEDLLGGWSVVTAWGGLGSKLGRMRTAWVETREQAERRLEEIEKRRRARGYLPADVHNKWVM' A
#
# COMPACT_ATOMS: atom_id res chain seq x y z
N MET A 1 -1.30 4.41 6.41
CA MET A 1 -0.94 3.07 5.93
C MET A 1 -2.17 2.34 5.44
N HIS A 2 -2.13 1.83 4.21
CA HIS A 2 -3.19 0.98 3.64
C HIS A 2 -2.60 -0.38 3.31
N ARG A 3 -3.28 -1.45 3.70
CA ARG A 3 -2.87 -2.81 3.37
C ARG A 3 -4.03 -3.55 2.75
N TRP A 4 -3.70 -4.40 1.79
CA TRP A 4 -4.63 -5.34 1.21
C TRP A 4 -4.00 -6.73 1.14
N VAL A 5 -4.82 -7.75 1.30
CA VAL A 5 -4.41 -9.16 1.27
C VAL A 5 -5.28 -9.90 0.28
N ASN A 6 -4.67 -10.68 -0.60
CA ASN A 6 -5.39 -11.64 -1.42
C ASN A 6 -5.27 -13.03 -0.74
N PRO A 7 -6.38 -13.58 -0.20
CA PRO A 7 -6.34 -14.83 0.56
C PRO A 7 -6.07 -16.05 -0.33
N GLU A 8 -6.56 -16.04 -1.58
CA GLU A 8 -6.39 -17.15 -2.53
C GLU A 8 -4.93 -17.37 -2.92
N THR A 9 -4.17 -16.28 -3.08
CA THR A 9 -2.76 -16.32 -3.51
C THR A 9 -1.77 -16.17 -2.35
N ALA A 10 -2.27 -15.97 -1.12
CA ALA A 10 -1.47 -15.66 0.06
C ALA A 10 -0.48 -14.50 -0.15
N ARG A 11 -0.94 -13.41 -0.80
CA ARG A 11 -0.11 -12.22 -1.10
C ARG A 11 -0.62 -10.98 -0.38
N TYR A 12 0.30 -10.09 -0.03
CA TYR A 12 -0.04 -8.76 0.47
C TYR A 12 0.39 -7.67 -0.51
N TYR A 13 -0.29 -6.54 -0.40
CA TYR A 13 0.08 -5.28 -0.99
C TYR A 13 -0.12 -4.19 0.06
N GLN A 14 0.81 -3.25 0.17
CA GLN A 14 0.76 -2.13 1.10
C GLN A 14 1.08 -0.84 0.34
N ALA A 15 0.45 0.25 0.74
CA ALA A 15 0.73 1.59 0.28
C ALA A 15 0.72 2.60 1.45
N ASP A 16 1.71 3.49 1.44
CA ASP A 16 1.88 4.58 2.39
C ASP A 16 2.07 5.89 1.62
N LEU A 17 1.43 6.95 2.10
CA LEU A 17 1.64 8.31 1.63
C LEU A 17 2.53 9.01 2.64
N VAL A 18 3.65 9.54 2.18
CA VAL A 18 4.68 10.17 3.03
C VAL A 18 4.99 11.55 2.45
N GLU A 19 4.76 12.59 3.23
CA GLU A 19 5.20 13.96 2.90
C GLU A 19 6.72 14.04 3.03
N ASP A 20 7.38 14.67 2.06
CA ASP A 20 8.82 14.94 2.10
C ASP A 20 9.12 16.30 2.74
N LEU A 21 10.42 16.59 2.94
CA LEU A 21 10.85 17.84 3.59
C LEU A 21 10.66 19.10 2.74
N LEU A 22 10.35 18.96 1.45
CA LEU A 22 10.19 20.04 0.49
C LEU A 22 8.70 20.27 0.13
N GLY A 23 7.78 19.61 0.84
CA GLY A 23 6.33 19.71 0.62
C GLY A 23 5.79 18.82 -0.50
N GLY A 24 6.64 17.99 -1.12
CA GLY A 24 6.23 16.95 -2.04
C GLY A 24 5.74 15.71 -1.32
N TRP A 25 5.20 14.74 -2.08
CA TRP A 25 4.62 13.52 -1.54
C TRP A 25 5.19 12.28 -2.21
N SER A 26 5.46 11.26 -1.41
CA SER A 26 5.91 9.94 -1.86
C SER A 26 4.85 8.89 -1.59
N VAL A 27 4.45 8.18 -2.65
CA VAL A 27 3.64 6.97 -2.55
C VAL A 27 4.59 5.77 -2.48
N VAL A 28 4.79 5.26 -1.27
CA VAL A 28 5.62 4.08 -1.01
C VAL A 28 4.73 2.85 -1.08
N THR A 29 5.10 1.89 -1.92
CA THR A 29 4.35 0.63 -2.08
C THR A 29 5.25 -0.56 -1.78
N ALA A 30 4.71 -1.57 -1.11
CA ALA A 30 5.40 -2.82 -0.84
C ALA A 30 4.49 -4.02 -1.11
N TRP A 31 5.05 -5.13 -1.60
CA TRP A 31 4.29 -6.34 -1.87
C TRP A 31 5.14 -7.60 -1.80
N GLY A 32 4.51 -8.72 -1.49
CA GLY A 32 5.18 -10.00 -1.31
C GLY A 32 4.20 -11.12 -0.98
N GLY A 33 4.74 -12.31 -0.72
CA GLY A 33 3.97 -13.42 -0.15
C GLY A 33 3.86 -13.26 1.37
N LEU A 34 2.73 -13.63 1.96
CA LEU A 34 2.49 -13.53 3.41
C LEU A 34 3.44 -14.41 4.23
N GLY A 35 3.88 -15.54 3.69
CA GLY A 35 4.84 -16.46 4.33
C GLY A 35 6.29 -16.28 3.88
N SER A 36 6.62 -15.24 3.11
CA SER A 36 7.95 -15.03 2.57
C SER A 36 8.61 -13.79 3.13
N LYS A 37 9.91 -13.89 3.44
CA LYS A 37 10.75 -12.72 3.74
C LYS A 37 11.13 -11.93 2.48
N LEU A 38 10.85 -12.48 1.30
CA LEU A 38 11.09 -11.83 0.02
C LEU A 38 9.89 -10.97 -0.36
N GLY A 39 10.18 -9.74 -0.77
CA GLY A 39 9.20 -8.78 -1.26
C GLY A 39 9.85 -7.79 -2.20
N ARG A 40 9.04 -6.87 -2.71
CA ARG A 40 9.52 -5.72 -3.47
C ARG A 40 8.91 -4.46 -2.88
N MET A 41 9.65 -3.38 -3.02
CA MET A 41 9.23 -2.04 -2.63
C MET A 41 9.44 -1.11 -3.83
N ARG A 42 8.55 -0.13 -3.99
CA ARG A 42 8.68 0.95 -4.96
C ARG A 42 8.16 2.24 -4.37
N THR A 43 8.92 3.30 -4.56
CA THR A 43 8.51 4.68 -4.24
C THR A 43 8.21 5.42 -5.54
N ALA A 44 7.12 6.19 -5.54
CA ALA A 44 6.80 7.12 -6.61
C ALA A 44 6.54 8.50 -5.99
N TRP A 45 7.26 9.50 -6.46
CA TRP A 45 7.07 10.89 -6.04
C TRP A 45 5.97 11.57 -6.85
N VAL A 46 5.23 12.46 -6.19
CA VAL A 46 4.21 13.34 -6.74
C VAL A 46 4.27 14.67 -6.01
N GLU A 47 3.79 15.74 -6.66
CA GLU A 47 4.02 17.10 -6.17
C GLU A 47 3.06 17.49 -5.07
N THR A 48 1.82 16.98 -5.11
CA THR A 48 0.79 17.36 -4.14
C THR A 48 0.17 16.16 -3.44
N ARG A 49 -0.40 16.41 -2.27
CA ARG A 49 -1.12 15.41 -1.48
C ARG A 49 -2.28 14.79 -2.26
N GLU A 50 -3.02 15.60 -2.99
CA GLU A 50 -4.18 15.16 -3.78
C GLU A 50 -3.76 14.21 -4.90
N GLN A 51 -2.59 14.44 -5.51
CA GLN A 51 -2.02 13.50 -6.49
C GLN A 51 -1.65 12.16 -5.83
N ALA A 52 -1.15 12.20 -4.61
CA ALA A 52 -0.80 11.01 -3.83
C ALA A 52 -2.06 10.21 -3.43
N GLU A 53 -3.09 10.90 -2.96
CA GLU A 53 -4.40 10.32 -2.61
C GLU A 53 -5.09 9.71 -3.83
N ARG A 54 -5.14 10.41 -4.96
CA ARG A 54 -5.68 9.85 -6.23
C ARG A 54 -4.95 8.57 -6.64
N ARG A 55 -3.63 8.53 -6.48
CA ARG A 55 -2.84 7.34 -6.81
C ARG A 55 -3.10 6.18 -5.85
N LEU A 56 -3.36 6.47 -4.59
CA LEU A 56 -3.79 5.50 -3.60
C LEU A 56 -5.16 4.90 -3.95
N GLU A 57 -6.13 5.72 -4.35
CA GLU A 57 -7.45 5.27 -4.82
C GLU A 57 -7.34 4.36 -6.06
N GLU A 58 -6.48 4.73 -7.02
CA GLU A 58 -6.19 3.89 -8.20
C GLU A 58 -5.59 2.53 -7.81
N ILE A 59 -4.68 2.52 -6.83
CA ILE A 59 -4.11 1.30 -6.27
C ILE A 59 -5.22 0.46 -5.64
N GLU A 60 -6.05 1.05 -4.78
CA GLU A 60 -7.16 0.36 -4.11
C GLU A 60 -8.11 -0.27 -5.11
N LYS A 61 -8.59 0.51 -6.09
CA LYS A 61 -9.49 0.02 -7.14
C LYS A 61 -8.88 -1.17 -7.88
N ARG A 62 -7.59 -1.07 -8.24
CA ARG A 62 -6.86 -2.16 -8.91
C ARG A 62 -6.65 -3.37 -8.01
N ARG A 63 -6.43 -3.19 -6.71
CA ARG A 63 -6.28 -4.28 -5.73
C ARG A 63 -7.60 -5.03 -5.55
N ARG A 64 -8.70 -4.31 -5.30
CA ARG A 64 -10.04 -4.88 -5.20
C ARG A 64 -10.43 -5.69 -6.44
N ALA A 65 -10.18 -5.15 -7.64
CA ALA A 65 -10.44 -5.86 -8.90
C ALA A 65 -9.63 -7.16 -9.07
N ARG A 66 -8.56 -7.37 -8.29
CA ARG A 66 -7.72 -8.58 -8.30
C ARG A 66 -7.94 -9.45 -7.07
N GLY A 67 -9.09 -9.32 -6.40
CA GLY A 67 -9.46 -10.13 -5.23
C GLY A 67 -8.65 -9.81 -3.97
N TYR A 68 -7.97 -8.67 -3.91
CA TYR A 68 -7.37 -8.21 -2.65
C TYR A 68 -8.44 -7.55 -1.79
N LEU A 69 -8.50 -7.95 -0.53
CA LEU A 69 -9.38 -7.40 0.50
C LEU A 69 -8.59 -6.40 1.35
N PRO A 70 -9.18 -5.24 1.71
CA PRO A 70 -8.57 -4.34 2.69
C PRO A 70 -8.32 -5.10 4.00
N ALA A 71 -7.09 -5.01 4.49
CA ALA A 71 -6.72 -5.52 5.81
C ALA A 71 -6.65 -4.33 6.76
N ASP A 72 -7.32 -4.45 7.91
CA ASP A 72 -7.22 -3.43 8.93
C ASP A 72 -5.77 -3.37 9.45
N VAL A 73 -5.14 -2.22 9.28
CA VAL A 73 -3.78 -1.95 9.79
C VAL A 73 -3.81 -1.28 11.16
N HIS A 74 -5.00 -0.95 11.68
CA HIS A 74 -5.15 -0.23 12.94
C HIS A 74 -5.02 -1.13 14.18
N ASN A 75 -4.93 -2.46 14.00
CA ASN A 75 -4.65 -3.36 15.11
C ASN A 75 -3.14 -3.45 15.41
N LYS A 76 -2.65 -2.38 16.04
CA LYS A 76 -1.40 -2.36 16.80
C LYS A 76 -1.55 -3.34 17.98
N TRP A 77 -0.80 -4.44 17.95
CA TRP A 77 -0.58 -5.39 19.06
C TRP A 77 -1.79 -6.23 19.50
N VAL A 78 -1.87 -7.47 19.02
CA VAL A 78 -2.40 -8.59 19.82
C VAL A 78 -1.41 -9.77 19.68
N MET A 79 -0.61 -9.89 20.74
CA MET A 79 0.24 -11.00 21.24
C MET A 79 1.14 -11.76 20.27
#